data_AF-A0A7X1L319-F1
#
_entry.id   AF-A0A7X1L319-F1
#
_cell.length_a   1.000
_cell.length_b   1.000
_cell.length_c   1.000
_cell.angle_alpha   90.00
_cell.angle_beta   90.00
_cell.angle_gamma   90.00
#
_symmetry.space_group_name_H-M   'P 1'
#
loop_
_entity.id
_entity.type
_entity.pdbx_description
1 polymer ?
#
loop_
_entity_poly.entity_id
_entity_poly.type
_entity_poly.pdbx_seq_one_letter_code
_entity_poly.pdbx_strand_id
1 'polypeptide(L)'
;MLSPKKVKFRKQQRGRMKGTSSRGCNLSFGEFGLQATECGAITSKQIEAARIAMTRHVKRGGKLWIRIFPDKPFTKKPAEVRMGKGKGAPEGWCVI
;
A
#
# COMPACT_ATOMS: atom_id res chain seq x y z
N MET A 1 9.21 4.87 5.06
CA MET A 1 8.04 4.33 4.34
C MET A 1 7.67 2.99 4.96
N LEU A 2 6.37 2.71 5.11
CA LEU A 2 5.89 1.47 5.74
C LEU A 2 6.31 0.23 4.94
N SER A 3 6.77 -0.81 5.64
CA SER A 3 7.13 -2.11 5.07
C SER A 3 7.20 -3.19 6.16
N PRO A 4 6.95 -4.47 5.84
CA PRO A 4 7.14 -5.57 6.79
C PRO A 4 8.61 -5.72 7.21
N LYS A 5 8.87 -6.02 8.48
CA LYS A 5 10.22 -6.24 9.01
C LYS A 5 10.85 -7.54 8.50
N LYS A 6 10.05 -8.61 8.37
CA LYS A 6 10.50 -9.94 7.91
C LYS A 6 9.41 -10.56 7.06
N VAL A 7 9.78 -11.18 5.94
CA VAL A 7 8.88 -11.97 5.10
C VAL A 7 9.47 -13.35 4.85
N LYS A 8 8.61 -14.37 4.78
CA LYS A 8 9.01 -15.74 4.45
C LYS A 8 9.53 -15.86 3.02
N PHE A 9 8.85 -15.21 2.07
CA PHE A 9 9.21 -15.21 0.65
C PHE A 9 9.36 -13.79 0.12
N ARG A 10 10.49 -13.52 -0.55
CA ARG A 10 10.80 -12.19 -1.11
C ARG A 10 9.99 -11.86 -2.36
N LYS A 11 9.55 -12.87 -3.12
CA LYS A 11 8.84 -12.70 -4.40
C LYS A 11 7.48 -13.35 -4.31
N GLN A 12 6.42 -12.58 -4.54
CA GLN A 12 5.04 -13.05 -4.49
C GLN A 12 4.33 -12.86 -5.83
N GLN A 13 3.30 -13.65 -6.11
CA GLN A 13 2.46 -13.46 -7.29
C GLN A 13 1.65 -12.15 -7.16
N ARG A 14 1.35 -11.50 -8.29
CA ARG A 14 0.55 -10.26 -8.29
C ARG A 14 -0.85 -10.47 -7.71
N GLY A 15 -1.41 -11.67 -7.86
CA GLY A 15 -2.79 -11.94 -7.49
C GLY A 15 -3.76 -11.22 -8.42
N ARG A 16 -5.04 -11.19 -8.05
CA ARG A 16 -6.09 -10.51 -8.82
C ARG A 16 -7.04 -9.85 -7.83
N MET A 17 -7.21 -8.54 -7.96
CA MET A 17 -8.18 -7.81 -7.16
C MET A 17 -9.57 -7.96 -7.81
N LYS A 18 -10.55 -8.44 -7.04
CA LYS A 18 -11.93 -8.66 -7.49
C LYS A 18 -12.89 -8.34 -6.35
N GLY A 19 -14.08 -7.87 -6.73
CA GLY A 19 -15.17 -7.63 -5.79
C GLY A 19 -14.92 -6.44 -4.87
N THR A 20 -15.78 -6.31 -3.87
CA THR A 20 -15.71 -5.29 -2.82
C THR A 20 -15.10 -5.89 -1.56
N SER A 21 -14.44 -5.04 -0.75
CA SER A 21 -14.01 -5.47 0.57
C SER A 21 -15.24 -5.69 1.46
N SER A 22 -15.25 -6.81 2.19
CA SER A 22 -16.28 -7.11 3.20
C SER A 22 -15.83 -6.74 4.62
N ARG A 23 -14.53 -6.50 4.82
CA ARG A 23 -13.91 -6.19 6.11
C ARG A 23 -13.20 -4.85 6.05
N GLY A 24 -13.22 -4.12 7.16
CA GLY A 24 -12.56 -2.81 7.28
C GLY A 24 -13.34 -1.64 6.69
N CYS A 25 -14.61 -1.87 6.29
CA CYS A 25 -15.47 -0.85 5.68
C CYS A 25 -16.10 0.11 6.69
N ASN A 26 -16.29 -0.33 7.94
CA ASN A 26 -16.90 0.47 8.99
C ASN A 26 -15.86 1.34 9.69
N LEU A 27 -16.22 2.56 10.08
CA LEU A 27 -15.35 3.44 10.86
C LEU A 27 -15.21 2.89 12.29
N SER A 28 -14.00 2.47 12.66
CA SER A 28 -13.70 1.95 14.01
C SER A 28 -13.00 2.96 14.90
N PHE A 29 -12.39 3.99 14.32
CA PHE A 29 -11.61 5.00 15.02
C PHE A 29 -11.91 6.39 14.44
N GLY A 30 -11.97 7.39 15.31
CA GLY A 30 -12.26 8.77 14.92
C GLY A 30 -13.73 8.97 14.53
N GLU A 31 -14.03 10.19 14.10
CA GLU A 31 -15.38 10.63 13.72
C GLU A 31 -15.57 10.67 12.19
N PHE A 32 -14.47 10.86 11.45
CA PHE A 32 -14.46 10.97 9.99
C PHE A 32 -13.53 9.94 9.35
N GLY A 33 -13.88 9.47 8.15
CA GLY A 33 -13.10 8.48 7.41
C GLY A 33 -13.05 8.78 5.91
N LEU A 34 -11.99 8.30 5.25
CA LEU A 34 -11.84 8.31 3.81
C LEU A 34 -12.03 6.89 3.27
N GLN A 35 -13.04 6.69 2.43
CA GLN A 35 -13.37 5.39 1.84
C GLN A 35 -12.95 5.36 0.36
N ALA A 36 -12.29 4.28 -0.06
CA ALA A 36 -12.02 4.03 -1.46
C ALA A 36 -13.29 3.54 -2.17
N THR A 37 -13.65 4.20 -3.27
CA THR A 37 -14.78 3.82 -4.14
C THR A 37 -14.36 2.82 -5.22
N GLU A 38 -13.08 2.83 -5.58
CA GLU A 38 -12.51 2.01 -6.63
C GLU A 38 -11.41 1.08 -6.10
N CYS A 39 -11.17 0.01 -6.85
CA CYS A 39 -10.11 -0.92 -6.57
C CYS A 39 -8.79 -0.47 -7.22
N GLY A 40 -7.73 -0.42 -6.42
CA GLY A 40 -6.40 -0.04 -6.91
C GLY A 40 -5.29 -0.41 -5.94
N ALA A 41 -4.09 -0.62 -6.47
CA ALA A 41 -2.91 -0.84 -5.64
C ALA A 41 -2.38 0.50 -5.12
N ILE A 42 -2.15 0.59 -3.81
CA ILE A 42 -1.60 1.80 -3.17
C ILE A 42 -0.20 1.50 -2.66
N THR A 43 0.76 2.32 -3.08
CA THR A 43 2.16 2.20 -2.66
C THR A 43 2.40 2.84 -1.30
N SER A 44 3.45 2.39 -0.60
CA SER A 44 3.87 3.01 0.65
C SER A 44 4.27 4.50 0.51
N LYS A 45 4.63 4.96 -0.70
CA LYS A 45 4.88 6.39 -1.00
C LYS A 45 3.60 7.21 -0.98
N GLN A 46 2.54 6.68 -1.59
CA GLN A 46 1.25 7.36 -1.66
C GLN A 46 0.61 7.50 -0.28
N ILE A 47 0.68 6.45 0.56
CA ILE A 47 0.20 6.51 1.95
C ILE A 47 0.93 7.61 2.72
N GLU A 48 2.25 7.69 2.57
CA GLU A 48 3.07 8.67 3.28
C GLU A 48 2.80 10.10 2.77
N ALA A 49 2.66 10.28 1.46
CA ALA A 49 2.30 11.57 0.87
C ALA A 49 0.93 12.06 1.36
N ALA A 50 -0.07 11.17 1.38
CA ALA A 50 -1.40 11.48 1.89
C ALA A 50 -1.38 11.83 3.39
N ARG A 51 -0.64 11.06 4.20
CA ARG A 51 -0.45 11.33 5.63
C ARG A 51 0.15 12.71 5.86
N ILE A 52 1.22 13.04 5.16
CA ILE A 52 1.89 14.35 5.27
C ILE A 52 0.94 15.48 4.88
N ALA A 53 0.20 15.33 3.77
CA ALA A 53 -0.76 16.32 3.30
C ALA A 53 -1.86 16.59 4.34
N MET A 54 -2.49 15.53 4.86
CA MET A 54 -3.55 15.65 5.88
C MET A 54 -3.01 16.26 7.19
N THR A 55 -1.86 15.79 7.69
CA THR A 55 -1.25 16.32 8.91
C THR A 55 -0.88 17.81 8.78
N ARG A 56 -0.41 18.25 7.60
CA ARG A 56 -0.10 19.66 7.33
C ARG A 56 -1.36 20.51 7.29
N HIS A 57 -2.41 20.04 6.60
CA HIS A 57 -3.66 20.79 6.48
C HIS A 57 -4.34 21.03 7.83
N VAL A 58 -4.33 20.01 8.69
CA VAL A 58 -4.90 20.06 10.05
C VAL A 58 -3.96 20.78 11.03
N LYS A 59 -2.84 21.37 10.55
CA LYS A 59 -1.83 22.06 11.37
C LYS A 59 -1.31 21.23 12.55
N ARG A 60 -1.23 19.90 12.37
CA ARG A 60 -0.91 18.90 13.42
C ARG A 60 -1.90 18.87 14.61
N GLY A 61 -3.04 19.56 14.52
CA GLY A 61 -4.10 19.59 15.52
C GLY A 61 -5.14 18.50 15.29
N GLY A 62 -4.82 17.25 15.60
CA GLY A 62 -5.76 16.14 15.45
C GLY A 62 -5.07 14.78 15.47
N LYS A 63 -5.85 13.73 15.70
CA LYS A 63 -5.37 12.34 15.61
C LYS A 63 -5.75 11.76 14.26
N LEU A 64 -4.77 11.16 13.57
CA LEU A 64 -4.97 10.49 12.30
C LEU A 64 -4.66 9.00 12.45
N TRP A 65 -5.50 8.15 11.88
CA TRP A 65 -5.30 6.71 11.85
C TRP A 65 -5.13 6.24 10.41
N ILE A 66 -4.05 5.50 10.16
CA ILE A 66 -3.84 4.81 8.87
C ILE A 66 -4.32 3.38 9.05
N ARG A 67 -5.36 3.00 8.31
CA ARG A 67 -6.01 1.69 8.42
C ARG A 67 -5.51 0.63 7.44
N ILE A 68 -4.60 1.01 6.54
CA ILE A 68 -4.02 0.14 5.53
C ILE A 68 -2.52 0.00 5.77
N PHE A 69 -1.97 -1.16 5.46
CA PHE A 69 -0.54 -1.42 5.59
C PHE A 69 -0.01 -2.10 4.32
N PRO A 70 1.09 -1.61 3.74
CA PRO A 70 1.66 -2.19 2.53
C PRO A 70 2.51 -3.43 2.87
N ASP A 71 1.90 -4.61 2.74
CA ASP A 71 2.48 -5.91 3.06
C ASP A 71 2.87 -6.73 1.82
N LYS A 72 2.41 -6.36 0.63
CA LYS A 72 2.68 -7.08 -0.60
C LYS A 72 3.90 -6.51 -1.34
N PRO A 73 4.94 -7.32 -1.65
CA PRO A 73 6.08 -6.85 -2.41
C PRO A 73 5.76 -6.82 -3.91
N PHE A 74 6.19 -5.77 -4.62
CA PHE A 74 6.21 -5.74 -6.07
C PHE A 74 7.64 -5.83 -6.62
N THR A 75 7.80 -6.51 -7.75
CA THR A 75 9.12 -6.77 -8.36
C THR A 75 9.21 -6.13 -9.74
N LYS A 76 10.39 -5.61 -10.08
CA LYS A 76 10.68 -5.02 -11.39
C LYS A 76 11.98 -5.58 -11.95
N LYS A 77 12.05 -5.79 -13.27
CA LYS A 77 13.30 -6.08 -13.96
C LYS A 77 14.03 -4.76 -14.25
N PRO A 78 15.38 -4.74 -14.23
CA PRO A 78 16.13 -3.56 -14.63
C PRO A 78 15.76 -3.04 -16.02
N ALA A 79 16.15 -1.80 -16.32
CA ALA A 79 16.10 -1.33 -17.71
C ALA A 79 17.07 -2.18 -18.58
N GLU A 80 16.82 -2.22 -19.88
CA GLU A 80 17.74 -2.80 -20.89
C GLU A 80 18.00 -4.32 -20.79
N VAL A 81 17.24 -5.06 -19.97
CA VAL A 81 17.34 -6.52 -19.92
C VAL A 81 16.25 -7.22 -20.73
N ARG A 82 16.64 -8.27 -21.47
CA ARG A 82 15.70 -9.15 -22.18
C ARG A 82 14.84 -9.99 -21.21
N MET A 83 13.76 -10.56 -21.75
CA MET A 83 12.90 -11.50 -21.01
C MET A 83 13.64 -12.84 -20.72
N GLY A 84 13.10 -13.65 -19.80
CA GLY A 84 13.78 -14.85 -19.29
C GLY A 84 14.63 -14.62 -18.03
N LYS A 85 15.51 -15.58 -17.68
CA LYS A 85 16.44 -15.54 -16.52
C LYS A 85 15.79 -15.30 -15.13
N GLY A 86 14.51 -15.65 -15.01
CA GLY A 86 13.77 -15.56 -13.75
C GLY A 86 13.17 -14.17 -13.46
N LYS A 87 12.68 -14.02 -12.23
CA LYS A 87 11.92 -12.86 -11.77
C LYS A 87 12.83 -11.77 -11.19
N GLY A 88 12.49 -10.51 -11.43
CA GLY A 88 13.23 -9.33 -10.94
C GLY A 88 13.30 -9.21 -9.41
N ALA A 89 14.07 -8.23 -8.95
CA ALA A 89 14.22 -7.92 -7.53
C ALA A 89 12.95 -7.21 -6.99
N PRO A 90 12.60 -7.38 -5.70
CA PRO A 90 11.60 -6.56 -5.04
C PRO A 90 12.05 -5.10 -4.99
N GLU A 91 11.22 -4.19 -5.48
CA GLU A 91 11.51 -2.75 -5.54
C GLU A 91 10.80 -1.98 -4.43
N GLY A 92 9.64 -2.47 -3.99
CA GLY A 92 8.89 -1.84 -2.91
C GLY A 92 7.69 -2.66 -2.47
N TRP A 93 6.84 -1.99 -1.68
CA TRP A 93 5.66 -2.57 -1.06
C TRP A 93 4.41 -1.79 -1.45
N CYS A 94 3.34 -2.52 -1.72
CA CYS A 94 2.02 -1.98 -1.92
C CYS A 94 0.99 -2.72 -1.06
N VAL A 95 -0.14 -2.08 -0.84
CA VAL A 95 -1.37 -2.72 -0.41
C VAL A 95 -2.25 -2.93 -1.64
N ILE A 96 -3.02 -4.02 -1.63
CA ILE A 96 -3.96 -4.45 -2.68
C ILE A 96 -5.29 -4.85 -2.07
#